data_AF-A0A2V8B8E2-F1
#
_entry.id   AF-A0A2V8B8E2-F1
#
_cell.length_a   1.000
_cell.length_b   1.000
_cell.length_c   1.000
_cell.angle_alpha   90.00
_cell.angle_beta   90.00
_cell.angle_gamma   90.00
#
_symmetry.space_group_name_H-M   'P 1'
#
loop_
_entity.id
_entity.type
_entity.pdbx_description
1 polymer ?
#
loop_
_entity_poly.entity_id
_entity_poly.type
_entity_poly.pdbx_seq_one_letter_code
_entity_poly.pdbx_strand_id
1 'polypeptide(L)'
;MKRLRGTRVVMFAFALMPVSTLAMAQTDPGPRGGAAGAGGPIAGLTLKEGKFFDSGADSFQEVASVTGSVAGTEPGLGPRFNLNSCAGCHAHPAVGGSSPHPNPQVSVAPTPEQLANVAGIISSDGPVREVRFTTDGGVHDLFTITGRPDAPKGCTISQPDFASNAGNLRFRIPTPVFGAGLIEAIEDATIEANERRVNSFGITGNANRNGNDGTITRFGWKAQNKSLVIFAGEAYNVEQGITNELFPDERGEGGTQDPPACRRVVTAPQDTVHYELTQPQKVIDDVNNFADFMRFLAAPAPVSSYGTVTNAQIVAGEAAFNKAGCSVCHMKTMTTGNHANAALRLKDVNLFCRPAVVPHA
;
A
#
# COMPACT_ATOMS: atom_id res chain seq x y z
N MET A 1 -73.24 37.03 55.27
CA MET A 1 -72.35 35.97 54.77
C MET A 1 -72.25 36.08 53.26
N LYS A 2 -71.09 36.50 52.73
CA LYS A 2 -70.84 36.72 51.30
C LYS A 2 -70.58 35.37 50.60
N ARG A 3 -71.31 35.04 49.53
CA ARG A 3 -70.96 33.96 48.59
C ARG A 3 -70.30 34.58 47.36
N LEU A 4 -69.01 34.31 47.16
CA LEU A 4 -68.30 34.63 45.92
C LEU A 4 -68.73 33.65 44.81
N ARG A 5 -69.04 34.18 43.62
CA ARG A 5 -69.17 33.43 42.37
C ARG A 5 -67.76 33.24 41.77
N GLY A 6 -67.36 31.98 41.57
CA GLY A 6 -66.10 31.63 40.93
C GLY A 6 -66.17 31.72 39.41
N THR A 7 -65.28 32.50 38.82
CA THR A 7 -65.02 32.57 37.37
C THR A 7 -64.12 31.40 36.97
N ARG A 8 -64.54 30.56 36.02
CA ARG A 8 -63.69 29.49 35.46
C ARG A 8 -62.76 30.07 34.42
N VAL A 9 -61.46 30.05 34.70
CA VAL A 9 -60.39 30.31 33.72
C VAL A 9 -60.06 28.98 33.04
N VAL A 10 -60.20 28.91 31.72
CA VAL A 10 -59.76 27.78 30.89
C VAL A 10 -58.30 28.01 30.53
N MET A 11 -57.37 27.28 31.16
CA MET A 11 -55.97 27.23 30.71
C MET A 11 -55.87 26.34 29.48
N PHE A 12 -55.49 26.92 28.34
CA PHE A 12 -54.99 26.14 27.20
C PHE A 12 -53.55 25.73 27.47
N ALA A 13 -53.34 24.45 27.75
CA ALA A 13 -52.01 23.85 27.81
C ALA A 13 -51.49 23.67 26.37
N PHE A 14 -50.57 24.54 25.94
CA PHE A 14 -49.77 24.28 24.75
C PHE A 14 -48.77 23.16 25.07
N ALA A 15 -49.08 21.95 24.61
CA ALA A 15 -48.15 20.84 24.64
C ALA A 15 -46.99 21.14 23.69
N LEU A 16 -45.80 21.45 24.23
CA LEU A 16 -44.56 21.38 23.46
C LEU A 16 -44.31 19.90 23.13
N MET A 17 -44.66 19.49 21.91
CA MET A 17 -44.15 18.23 21.37
C MET A 17 -42.65 18.40 21.12
N PRO A 18 -41.78 17.57 21.73
CA PRO A 18 -40.40 17.52 21.32
C PRO A 18 -40.38 16.98 19.88
N VAL A 19 -40.04 17.85 18.93
CA VAL A 19 -39.68 17.41 17.58
C VAL A 19 -38.38 16.64 17.73
N SER A 20 -38.48 15.34 17.94
CA SER A 20 -37.36 14.42 17.83
C SER A 20 -36.83 14.55 16.40
N THR A 21 -35.81 15.37 16.21
CA THR A 21 -35.04 15.36 14.97
C THR A 21 -34.53 13.94 14.80
N LEU A 22 -35.14 13.19 13.87
CA LEU A 22 -34.58 11.94 13.39
C LEU A 22 -33.18 12.28 12.88
N ALA A 23 -32.17 11.99 13.68
CA ALA A 23 -30.80 12.00 13.24
C ALA A 23 -30.71 10.90 12.18
N MET A 24 -30.82 11.29 10.91
CA MET A 24 -30.50 10.42 9.80
C MET A 24 -29.05 10.00 10.01
N ALA A 25 -28.85 8.73 10.37
CA ALA A 25 -27.52 8.16 10.47
C ALA A 25 -26.80 8.40 9.14
N GLN A 26 -25.53 8.80 9.18
CA GLN A 26 -24.74 8.91 7.96
C GLN A 26 -24.60 7.52 7.34
N THR A 27 -25.09 7.36 6.12
CA THR A 27 -24.85 6.16 5.31
C THR A 27 -23.55 6.35 4.55
N ASP A 28 -22.59 5.46 4.79
CA ASP A 28 -21.40 5.36 3.94
C ASP A 28 -21.84 4.87 2.54
N PRO A 29 -21.61 5.65 1.46
CA PRO A 29 -21.94 5.21 0.10
C PRO A 29 -21.07 4.04 -0.39
N GLY A 30 -20.10 3.59 0.40
CA GLY A 30 -19.13 2.57 0.03
C GLY A 30 -18.02 3.11 -0.87
N PRO A 31 -17.11 2.24 -1.33
CA PRO A 31 -15.96 2.61 -2.17
C PRO A 31 -16.36 3.50 -3.34
N ARG A 32 -15.55 4.52 -3.59
CA ARG A 32 -15.75 5.40 -4.74
C ARG A 32 -15.70 4.56 -6.03
N GLY A 33 -16.82 4.48 -6.73
CA GLY A 33 -16.89 3.91 -8.08
C GLY A 33 -16.45 4.91 -9.17
N GLY A 34 -16.39 4.43 -10.42
CA GLY A 34 -16.02 5.22 -11.60
C GLY A 34 -14.53 5.16 -11.93
N ALA A 35 -14.06 6.10 -12.75
CA ALA A 35 -12.64 6.16 -13.12
C ALA A 35 -11.76 6.34 -11.87
N ALA A 36 -10.63 5.63 -11.83
CA ALA A 36 -9.74 5.57 -10.68
C ALA A 36 -9.28 6.94 -10.18
N GLY A 37 -9.18 7.94 -11.07
CA GLY A 37 -8.65 9.27 -10.72
C GLY A 37 -7.21 9.22 -10.18
N ALA A 38 -6.50 8.15 -10.51
CA ALA A 38 -5.15 7.77 -10.10
C ALA A 38 -4.55 6.82 -11.16
N GLY A 39 -3.29 6.40 -10.99
CA GLY A 39 -2.61 5.47 -11.90
C GLY A 39 -1.81 6.12 -13.04
N GLY A 40 -1.99 7.42 -13.26
CA GLY A 40 -1.24 8.18 -14.27
C GLY A 40 0.02 8.86 -13.70
N PRO A 41 0.90 9.37 -14.58
CA PRO A 41 2.09 10.09 -14.16
C PRO A 41 1.72 11.45 -13.55
N ILE A 42 2.57 11.94 -12.66
CA ILE A 42 2.51 13.29 -12.10
C ILE A 42 2.66 14.32 -13.23
N ALA A 43 1.99 15.46 -13.08
CA ALA A 43 2.09 16.53 -14.07
C ALA A 43 3.51 17.13 -14.12
N GLY A 44 3.94 17.53 -15.32
CA GLY A 44 5.18 18.26 -15.54
C GLY A 44 6.44 17.42 -15.76
N LEU A 45 6.29 16.11 -16.01
CA LEU A 45 7.39 15.28 -16.48
C LEU A 45 7.88 15.73 -17.86
N THR A 46 9.18 15.67 -18.05
CA THR A 46 9.80 15.72 -19.38
C THR A 46 9.46 14.46 -20.17
N LEU A 47 9.65 14.50 -21.49
CA LEU A 47 9.47 13.32 -22.35
C LEU A 47 10.32 12.12 -21.92
N LYS A 48 11.54 12.37 -21.40
CA LYS A 48 12.42 11.29 -20.94
C LYS A 48 11.90 10.68 -19.65
N GLU A 49 11.55 11.49 -18.66
CA GLU A 49 10.96 11.02 -17.40
C GLU A 49 9.67 10.23 -17.64
N GLY A 50 8.83 10.68 -18.58
CA GLY A 50 7.65 9.92 -19.01
C GLY A 50 7.99 8.52 -19.53
N LYS A 51 9.05 8.36 -20.32
CA LYS A 51 9.49 7.03 -20.79
C LYS A 51 9.97 6.12 -19.66
N PHE A 52 10.64 6.67 -18.64
CA PHE A 52 11.04 5.89 -17.46
C PHE A 52 9.83 5.52 -16.61
N PHE A 53 8.85 6.42 -16.46
CA PHE A 53 7.57 6.09 -15.83
C PHE A 53 6.84 4.96 -16.56
N ASP A 54 6.74 5.03 -17.90
CA ASP A 54 6.06 4.00 -18.71
C ASP A 54 6.81 2.66 -18.61
N SER A 55 8.14 2.66 -18.74
CA SER A 55 8.94 1.43 -18.59
C SER A 55 8.84 0.83 -17.19
N GLY A 56 8.83 1.68 -16.16
CA GLY A 56 8.58 1.26 -14.79
C GLY A 56 7.19 0.67 -14.59
N ALA A 57 6.17 1.27 -15.20
CA ALA A 57 4.79 0.78 -15.14
C ALA A 57 4.65 -0.57 -15.84
N ASP A 58 5.32 -0.77 -16.97
CA ASP A 58 5.39 -2.07 -17.66
C ASP A 58 6.02 -3.10 -16.73
N SER A 59 7.22 -2.82 -16.20
CA SER A 59 7.95 -3.73 -15.30
C SER A 59 7.12 -4.06 -14.05
N PHE A 60 6.46 -3.07 -13.46
CA PHE A 60 5.62 -3.26 -12.28
C PHE A 60 4.42 -4.20 -12.53
N GLN A 61 4.00 -4.35 -13.79
CA GLN A 61 2.92 -5.24 -14.22
C GLN A 61 3.42 -6.61 -14.70
N GLU A 62 4.74 -6.79 -14.84
CA GLU A 62 5.29 -8.07 -15.27
C GLU A 62 4.92 -9.18 -14.30
N VAL A 63 4.75 -10.37 -14.87
CA VAL A 63 4.41 -11.58 -14.15
C VAL A 63 5.65 -12.47 -14.13
N ALA A 64 6.15 -12.79 -12.95
CA ALA A 64 7.30 -13.63 -12.80
C ALA A 64 6.95 -15.13 -12.84
N SER A 65 7.89 -15.90 -13.38
CA SER A 65 7.96 -17.36 -13.30
C SER A 65 9.38 -17.75 -12.90
N VAL A 66 9.61 -19.01 -12.53
CA VAL A 66 10.90 -19.44 -11.97
C VAL A 66 12.00 -19.38 -13.02
N THR A 67 11.67 -19.77 -14.25
CA THR A 67 12.64 -19.90 -15.35
C THR A 67 12.33 -19.04 -16.57
N GLY A 68 11.24 -18.27 -16.57
CA GLY A 68 10.76 -17.54 -17.76
C GLY A 68 10.16 -18.48 -18.82
N SER A 69 10.00 -19.77 -18.52
CA SER A 69 9.48 -20.76 -19.47
C SER A 69 7.95 -20.75 -19.60
N VAL A 70 7.25 -20.04 -18.70
CA VAL A 70 5.80 -19.82 -18.81
C VAL A 70 5.56 -18.66 -19.78
N ALA A 71 4.65 -18.86 -20.74
CA ALA A 71 4.38 -17.84 -21.75
C ALA A 71 3.89 -16.52 -21.12
N GLY A 72 4.48 -15.40 -21.53
CA GLY A 72 4.15 -14.07 -21.02
C GLY A 72 4.65 -13.80 -19.61
N THR A 73 5.73 -14.47 -19.19
CA THR A 73 6.34 -14.26 -17.88
C THR A 73 7.85 -14.03 -17.99
N GLU A 74 8.38 -13.27 -17.04
CA GLU A 74 9.81 -13.06 -16.89
C GLU A 74 10.42 -14.06 -15.88
N PRO A 75 11.68 -14.46 -16.04
CA PRO A 75 12.35 -15.35 -15.11
C PRO A 75 12.65 -14.63 -13.79
N GLY A 76 12.71 -15.40 -12.71
CA GLY A 76 13.32 -14.92 -11.46
C GLY A 76 12.59 -15.34 -10.20
N LEU A 77 11.29 -15.68 -10.30
CA LEU A 77 10.42 -15.99 -9.16
C LEU A 77 11.13 -16.93 -8.19
N GLY A 78 11.32 -16.46 -6.96
CA GLY A 78 12.08 -17.19 -5.96
C GLY A 78 11.33 -18.39 -5.41
N PRO A 79 11.99 -19.18 -4.56
CA PRO A 79 11.43 -20.45 -4.07
C PRO A 79 10.14 -20.27 -3.27
N ARG A 80 9.96 -19.10 -2.66
CA ARG A 80 8.81 -18.69 -1.87
C ARG A 80 8.32 -17.32 -2.33
N PHE A 81 7.01 -17.12 -2.34
CA PHE A 81 6.39 -15.89 -2.81
C PHE A 81 4.97 -15.70 -2.23
N ASN A 82 4.54 -14.44 -2.09
CA ASN A 82 3.17 -14.06 -1.77
C ASN A 82 2.33 -13.77 -3.02
N LEU A 83 2.98 -13.30 -4.08
CA LEU A 83 2.43 -13.13 -5.43
C LEU A 83 3.58 -13.07 -6.44
N ASN A 84 3.30 -13.15 -7.73
CA ASN A 84 4.30 -13.13 -8.79
C ASN A 84 4.20 -11.89 -9.69
N SER A 85 3.66 -10.78 -9.19
CA SER A 85 3.62 -9.49 -9.88
C SER A 85 3.33 -8.38 -8.87
N CYS A 86 4.03 -7.24 -8.97
CA CYS A 86 3.78 -6.09 -8.10
C CYS A 86 2.36 -5.55 -8.30
N ALA A 87 1.91 -5.44 -9.56
CA ALA A 87 0.57 -4.97 -9.92
C ALA A 87 -0.53 -5.90 -9.41
N GLY A 88 -0.26 -7.19 -9.20
CA GLY A 88 -1.27 -8.09 -8.64
C GLY A 88 -1.63 -7.70 -7.19
N CYS A 89 -0.66 -7.27 -6.37
CA CYS A 89 -0.93 -6.78 -5.02
C CYS A 89 -1.41 -5.32 -5.01
N HIS A 90 -0.95 -4.51 -5.96
CA HIS A 90 -1.12 -3.06 -6.01
C HIS A 90 -1.92 -2.59 -7.23
N ALA A 91 -3.19 -3.03 -7.34
CA ALA A 91 -3.99 -2.82 -8.56
C ALA A 91 -5.27 -1.99 -8.37
N HIS A 92 -5.69 -1.68 -7.14
CA HIS A 92 -6.97 -1.01 -6.90
C HIS A 92 -6.84 0.40 -6.33
N PRO A 93 -7.50 1.41 -6.92
CA PRO A 93 -8.38 1.35 -8.10
C PRO A 93 -7.65 1.34 -9.46
N ALA A 94 -6.33 1.47 -9.47
CA ALA A 94 -5.46 1.35 -10.64
C ALA A 94 -4.10 0.79 -10.20
N VAL A 95 -3.21 0.47 -11.16
CA VAL A 95 -1.84 0.04 -10.89
C VAL A 95 -1.12 1.06 -10.00
N GLY A 96 -0.42 0.56 -8.97
CA GLY A 96 0.13 1.35 -7.87
C GLY A 96 -0.85 1.60 -6.71
N GLY A 97 -2.02 0.97 -6.75
CA GLY A 97 -3.04 1.05 -5.72
C GLY A 97 -2.84 0.07 -4.56
N SER A 98 -3.95 -0.20 -3.87
CA SER A 98 -4.08 -1.23 -2.84
C SER A 98 -4.57 -2.56 -3.42
N SER A 99 -4.87 -3.53 -2.56
CA SER A 99 -5.38 -4.85 -2.93
C SER A 99 -6.60 -4.77 -3.86
N PRO A 100 -6.59 -5.47 -5.01
CA PRO A 100 -7.77 -5.59 -5.85
C PRO A 100 -8.75 -6.64 -5.34
N HIS A 101 -9.98 -6.53 -5.84
CA HIS A 101 -11.01 -7.56 -5.75
C HIS A 101 -11.30 -8.09 -7.17
N PRO A 102 -11.36 -9.42 -7.39
CA PRO A 102 -11.10 -10.49 -6.41
C PRO A 102 -9.62 -10.59 -6.00
N ASN A 103 -9.35 -11.26 -4.88
CA ASN A 103 -7.99 -11.46 -4.37
C ASN A 103 -7.14 -12.34 -5.30
N PRO A 104 -6.07 -11.81 -5.91
CA PRO A 104 -5.26 -12.57 -6.87
C PRO A 104 -4.40 -13.65 -6.23
N GLN A 105 -4.17 -13.60 -4.91
CA GLN A 105 -3.41 -14.64 -4.20
C GLN A 105 -4.07 -16.02 -4.31
N VAL A 106 -5.39 -16.07 -4.42
CA VAL A 106 -6.14 -17.34 -4.58
C VAL A 106 -5.83 -18.00 -5.93
N SER A 107 -5.65 -17.21 -6.98
CA SER A 107 -5.41 -17.73 -8.34
C SER A 107 -3.96 -18.13 -8.62
N VAL A 108 -2.99 -17.64 -7.85
CA VAL A 108 -1.56 -17.95 -8.08
C VAL A 108 -1.06 -19.16 -7.29
N ALA A 109 -1.91 -19.74 -6.43
CA ALA A 109 -1.57 -20.92 -5.64
C ALA A 109 -1.10 -22.06 -6.56
N PRO A 110 0.12 -22.59 -6.38
CA PRO A 110 0.67 -23.60 -7.30
C PRO A 110 -0.07 -24.92 -7.33
N THR A 111 -0.72 -25.30 -6.23
CA THR A 111 -1.47 -26.55 -6.09
C THR A 111 -2.70 -26.35 -5.21
N PRO A 112 -3.76 -27.18 -5.35
CA PRO A 112 -4.91 -27.16 -4.45
C PRO A 112 -4.54 -27.37 -2.98
N GLU A 113 -3.53 -28.19 -2.70
CA GLU A 113 -3.03 -28.44 -1.35
C GLU A 113 -2.42 -27.17 -0.75
N GLN A 114 -1.61 -26.44 -1.53
CA GLN A 114 -1.06 -25.17 -1.08
C GLN A 114 -2.15 -24.12 -0.82
N LEU A 115 -3.18 -24.06 -1.66
CA LEU A 115 -4.32 -23.17 -1.44
C LEU A 115 -5.11 -23.54 -0.17
N ALA A 116 -5.31 -24.83 0.08
CA ALA A 116 -6.02 -25.31 1.27
C ALA A 116 -5.31 -24.91 2.57
N ASN A 117 -3.96 -24.92 2.58
CA ASN A 117 -3.15 -24.53 3.74
C ASN A 117 -3.29 -23.04 4.11
N VAL A 118 -3.70 -22.18 3.17
CA VAL A 118 -3.88 -20.73 3.41
C VAL A 118 -5.34 -20.29 3.42
N ALA A 119 -6.31 -21.23 3.41
CA ALA A 119 -7.74 -20.92 3.37
C ALA A 119 -8.26 -20.14 4.60
N GLY A 120 -7.55 -20.21 5.74
CA GLY A 120 -7.83 -19.39 6.93
C GLY A 120 -7.17 -18.00 6.91
N ILE A 121 -6.32 -17.74 5.92
CA ILE A 121 -5.52 -16.53 5.80
C ILE A 121 -6.07 -15.65 4.68
N ILE A 122 -6.34 -16.21 3.50
CA ILE A 122 -6.83 -15.50 2.32
C ILE A 122 -8.17 -16.08 1.83
N SER A 123 -8.95 -15.26 1.14
CA SER A 123 -10.16 -15.66 0.43
C SER A 123 -10.35 -14.79 -0.82
N SER A 124 -11.16 -15.24 -1.78
CA SER A 124 -11.41 -14.52 -3.04
C SER A 124 -12.01 -13.13 -2.81
N ASP A 125 -12.84 -12.98 -1.78
CA ASP A 125 -13.50 -11.72 -1.44
C ASP A 125 -12.73 -10.89 -0.39
N GLY A 126 -11.65 -11.44 0.17
CA GLY A 126 -10.78 -10.77 1.14
C GLY A 126 -9.68 -9.92 0.48
N PRO A 127 -8.94 -9.11 1.26
CA PRO A 127 -7.80 -8.38 0.73
C PRO A 127 -6.61 -9.32 0.49
N VAL A 128 -5.67 -8.87 -0.34
CA VAL A 128 -4.32 -9.43 -0.37
C VAL A 128 -3.70 -9.31 1.03
N ARG A 129 -3.07 -10.37 1.51
CA ARG A 129 -2.43 -10.44 2.84
C ARG A 129 -1.02 -10.95 2.74
N GLU A 130 -0.11 -10.19 3.34
CA GLU A 130 1.23 -10.61 3.74
C GLU A 130 1.14 -11.13 5.18
N VAL A 131 1.76 -12.27 5.47
CA VAL A 131 1.74 -12.89 6.80
C VAL A 131 3.07 -12.67 7.49
N ARG A 132 3.02 -12.32 8.77
CA ARG A 132 4.19 -12.27 9.66
C ARG A 132 3.96 -13.12 10.89
N PHE A 133 5.03 -13.71 11.42
CA PHE A 133 4.97 -14.32 12.75
C PHE A 133 5.42 -13.29 13.79
N THR A 134 4.72 -13.23 14.92
CA THR A 134 5.13 -12.35 16.03
C THR A 134 6.45 -12.76 16.68
N THR A 135 6.84 -14.02 16.52
CA THR A 135 8.01 -14.62 17.16
C THR A 135 9.32 -14.12 16.58
N ASP A 136 9.38 -13.83 15.28
CA ASP A 136 10.57 -13.32 14.59
C ASP A 136 10.34 -11.97 13.89
N GLY A 137 9.07 -11.56 13.69
CA GLY A 137 8.70 -10.34 12.98
C GLY A 137 8.91 -10.40 11.46
N GLY A 138 9.37 -11.53 10.94
CA GLY A 138 9.63 -11.78 9.52
C GLY A 138 8.34 -11.96 8.73
N VAL A 139 8.44 -11.82 7.41
CA VAL A 139 7.35 -12.21 6.49
C VAL A 139 7.48 -13.71 6.22
N HIS A 140 6.36 -14.42 6.23
CA HIS A 140 6.26 -15.84 5.91
C HIS A 140 5.39 -15.99 4.67
N ASP A 141 6.01 -16.40 3.58
CA ASP A 141 5.39 -16.35 2.27
C ASP A 141 4.30 -17.41 2.12
N LEU A 142 3.19 -17.02 1.49
CA LEU A 142 2.01 -17.88 1.37
C LEU A 142 2.28 -19.14 0.55
N PHE A 143 3.13 -19.07 -0.48
CA PHE A 143 3.31 -20.14 -1.44
C PHE A 143 4.78 -20.49 -1.64
N THR A 144 5.00 -21.72 -2.11
CA THR A 144 6.29 -22.20 -2.59
C THR A 144 6.20 -22.62 -4.05
N ILE A 145 7.31 -22.61 -4.78
CA ILE A 145 7.32 -23.03 -6.19
C ILE A 145 7.04 -24.52 -6.40
N THR A 146 6.99 -25.34 -5.34
CA THR A 146 6.73 -26.78 -5.45
C THR A 146 5.35 -27.04 -6.09
N GLY A 147 5.36 -27.83 -7.17
CA GLY A 147 4.16 -28.17 -7.95
C GLY A 147 3.92 -27.26 -9.16
N ARG A 148 4.67 -26.16 -9.31
CA ARG A 148 4.62 -25.36 -10.53
C ARG A 148 5.27 -26.09 -11.72
N PRO A 149 4.80 -25.86 -12.96
CA PRO A 149 5.36 -26.51 -14.16
C PRO A 149 6.79 -26.08 -14.50
N ASP A 150 7.19 -24.90 -14.05
CA ASP A 150 8.50 -24.28 -14.25
C ASP A 150 9.46 -24.49 -13.06
N ALA A 151 9.03 -25.24 -12.04
CA ALA A 151 9.86 -25.54 -10.88
C ALA A 151 11.00 -26.52 -11.23
N PRO A 152 12.22 -26.33 -10.70
CA PRO A 152 13.32 -27.26 -10.92
C PRO A 152 12.97 -28.68 -10.44
N LYS A 153 13.43 -29.68 -11.18
CA LYS A 153 13.24 -31.08 -10.78
C LYS A 153 13.91 -31.34 -9.43
N GLY A 154 13.17 -31.97 -8.52
CA GLY A 154 13.65 -32.26 -7.17
C GLY A 154 13.53 -31.09 -6.18
N CYS A 155 12.94 -29.95 -6.59
CA CYS A 155 12.61 -28.90 -5.64
C CYS A 155 11.38 -29.26 -4.81
N THR A 156 11.61 -29.59 -3.53
CA THR A 156 10.58 -29.94 -2.55
C THR A 156 10.69 -29.06 -1.30
N ILE A 157 9.95 -27.96 -1.26
CA ILE A 157 9.86 -27.07 -0.10
C ILE A 157 8.41 -26.97 0.36
N SER A 158 8.23 -27.06 1.67
CA SER A 158 6.92 -26.90 2.30
C SER A 158 6.59 -25.42 2.52
N GLN A 159 5.30 -25.10 2.52
CA GLN A 159 4.82 -23.83 3.07
C GLN A 159 5.21 -23.68 4.54
N PRO A 160 5.20 -22.45 5.05
CA PRO A 160 5.34 -22.18 6.48
C PRO A 160 4.24 -22.92 7.25
N ASP A 161 4.53 -23.39 8.46
CA ASP A 161 3.52 -24.03 9.33
C ASP A 161 2.58 -22.98 9.95
N PHE A 162 1.66 -22.48 9.13
CA PHE A 162 0.66 -21.50 9.54
C PHE A 162 -0.33 -22.08 10.56
N ALA A 163 -0.62 -23.37 10.49
CA ALA A 163 -1.61 -24.03 11.36
C ALA A 163 -1.12 -24.05 12.82
N SER A 164 0.12 -24.50 13.05
CA SER A 164 0.71 -24.49 14.39
C SER A 164 1.01 -23.07 14.89
N ASN A 165 1.11 -22.08 14.00
CA ASN A 165 1.37 -20.69 14.33
C ASN A 165 0.12 -19.78 14.30
N ALA A 166 -1.09 -20.34 14.31
CA ALA A 166 -2.33 -19.55 14.17
C ALA A 166 -2.44 -18.36 15.16
N GLY A 167 -1.96 -18.52 16.40
CA GLY A 167 -1.93 -17.43 17.41
C GLY A 167 -0.83 -16.37 17.19
N ASN A 168 0.18 -16.68 16.39
CA ASN A 168 1.35 -15.85 16.11
C ASN A 168 1.20 -15.05 14.81
N LEU A 169 0.17 -15.31 14.00
CA LEU A 169 0.00 -14.64 12.71
C LEU A 169 -0.35 -13.16 12.89
N ARG A 170 0.28 -12.29 12.09
CA ARG A 170 -0.07 -10.88 11.92
C ARG A 170 -0.16 -10.58 10.44
N PHE A 171 -1.20 -9.88 10.03
CA PHE A 171 -1.47 -9.61 8.63
C PHE A 171 -1.14 -8.17 8.27
N ARG A 172 -0.58 -7.97 7.08
CA ARG A 172 -0.43 -6.67 6.43
C ARG A 172 -1.14 -6.72 5.08
N ILE A 173 -1.72 -5.59 4.69
CA ILE A 173 -2.30 -5.42 3.35
C ILE A 173 -1.38 -4.49 2.54
N PRO A 174 -1.25 -4.68 1.22
CA PRO A 174 -0.51 -3.76 0.36
C PRO A 174 -0.96 -2.30 0.53
N THR A 175 -0.01 -1.42 0.85
CA THR A 175 -0.27 0.03 0.88
C THR A 175 -0.25 0.59 -0.54
N PRO A 176 -1.15 1.53 -0.90
CA PRO A 176 -1.03 2.21 -2.20
C PRO A 176 0.28 3.00 -2.29
N VAL A 177 0.85 3.04 -3.48
CA VAL A 177 2.10 3.76 -3.80
C VAL A 177 1.83 5.04 -4.61
N PHE A 178 0.56 5.43 -4.78
CA PHE A 178 0.19 6.71 -5.40
C PHE A 178 0.83 7.90 -4.68
N GLY A 179 1.52 8.76 -5.44
CA GLY A 179 2.17 9.94 -4.89
C GLY A 179 3.38 9.65 -4.01
N ALA A 180 3.88 8.41 -3.97
CA ALA A 180 5.00 8.05 -3.11
C ALA A 180 6.28 8.85 -3.42
N GLY A 181 6.50 9.26 -4.68
CA GLY A 181 7.60 10.17 -5.02
C GLY A 181 7.48 11.57 -4.42
N LEU A 182 6.27 12.07 -4.20
CA LEU A 182 6.07 13.33 -3.47
C LEU A 182 6.43 13.15 -2.00
N ILE A 183 6.08 12.00 -1.40
CA ILE A 183 6.48 11.67 -0.02
C ILE A 183 7.99 11.51 0.10
N GLU A 184 8.64 10.87 -0.88
CA GLU A 184 10.11 10.75 -0.94
C GLU A 184 10.78 12.13 -0.99
N ALA A 185 10.21 13.06 -1.74
CA ALA A 185 10.75 14.40 -1.94
C ALA A 185 10.53 15.38 -0.76
N ILE A 186 9.87 14.97 0.33
CA ILE A 186 9.78 15.77 1.56
C ILE A 186 11.12 15.72 2.30
N GLU A 187 11.72 16.86 2.62
CA GLU A 187 12.98 16.90 3.36
C GLU A 187 12.80 16.42 4.81
N ASP A 188 13.80 15.72 5.34
CA ASP A 188 13.81 15.27 6.75
C ASP A 188 13.54 16.44 7.71
N ALA A 189 14.10 17.62 7.45
CA ALA A 189 13.87 18.83 8.25
C ALA A 189 12.37 19.24 8.30
N THR A 190 11.61 18.99 7.23
CA THR A 190 10.17 19.25 7.18
C THR A 190 9.41 18.27 8.07
N ILE A 191 9.82 16.99 8.07
CA ILE A 191 9.23 15.96 8.94
C ILE A 191 9.53 16.27 10.41
N GLU A 192 10.79 16.58 10.74
CA GLU A 192 11.20 16.90 12.10
C GLU A 192 10.55 18.19 12.63
N ALA A 193 10.35 19.20 11.77
CA ALA A 193 9.60 20.39 12.14
C ALA A 193 8.16 20.05 12.52
N ASN A 194 7.55 19.07 11.82
CA ASN A 194 6.21 18.60 12.15
C ASN A 194 6.16 17.78 13.46
N GLU A 195 7.18 16.98 13.78
CA GLU A 195 7.27 16.27 15.08
C GLU A 195 7.19 17.24 16.27
N ARG A 196 7.85 18.40 16.14
CA ARG A 196 7.94 19.45 17.17
C ARG A 196 6.72 20.37 17.21
N ARG A 197 5.72 20.14 16.36
CA ARG A 197 4.55 21.02 16.23
C ARG A 197 3.64 20.91 17.45
N VAL A 198 3.56 21.99 18.21
CA VAL A 198 2.62 22.13 19.34
C VAL A 198 1.18 22.17 18.81
N ASN A 199 0.30 21.37 19.40
CA ASN A 199 -1.13 21.32 19.09
C ASN A 199 -1.95 21.24 20.37
N SER A 200 -3.23 21.61 20.29
CA SER A 200 -4.15 21.63 21.43
C SER A 200 -4.54 20.26 21.96
N PHE A 201 -4.14 19.17 21.28
CA PHE A 201 -4.44 17.80 21.66
C PHE A 201 -3.29 17.13 22.44
N GLY A 202 -2.13 17.79 22.58
CA GLY A 202 -0.97 17.25 23.30
C GLY A 202 -0.30 16.07 22.59
N ILE A 203 -0.58 15.85 21.30
CA ILE A 203 -0.01 14.75 20.52
C ILE A 203 1.38 15.15 20.02
N THR A 204 2.34 14.23 20.05
CA THR A 204 3.69 14.43 19.52
C THR A 204 4.04 13.37 18.49
N GLY A 205 4.83 13.74 17.48
CA GLY A 205 5.35 12.79 16.48
C GLY A 205 6.63 12.10 16.92
N ASN A 206 6.93 10.94 16.32
CA ASN A 206 8.22 10.26 16.41
C ASN A 206 8.49 9.56 15.08
N ALA A 207 9.46 10.08 14.34
CA ALA A 207 9.89 9.61 13.05
C ALA A 207 10.78 8.39 13.25
N ASN A 208 10.52 7.37 12.44
CA ASN A 208 11.41 6.23 12.39
C ASN A 208 12.72 6.64 11.71
N ARG A 209 13.82 6.03 12.14
CA ARG A 209 15.16 6.33 11.67
C ARG A 209 15.89 5.07 11.28
N ASN A 210 16.67 5.16 10.21
CA ASN A 210 17.55 4.10 9.77
C ASN A 210 18.62 3.85 10.85
N GLY A 211 18.78 2.60 11.27
CA GLY A 211 19.73 2.23 12.33
C GLY A 211 21.21 2.45 11.98
N ASN A 212 21.56 2.50 10.70
CA ASN A 212 22.94 2.63 10.24
C ASN A 212 23.40 4.09 10.15
N ASP A 213 22.56 4.99 9.62
CA ASP A 213 22.94 6.38 9.32
C ASP A 213 22.07 7.44 10.00
N GLY A 214 21.01 7.03 10.71
CA GLY A 214 20.11 7.94 11.46
C GLY A 214 19.15 8.76 10.60
N THR A 215 19.15 8.57 9.28
CA THR A 215 18.22 9.26 8.34
C THR A 215 16.78 8.85 8.56
N ILE A 216 15.81 9.71 8.25
CA ILE A 216 14.40 9.40 8.45
C ILE A 216 13.91 8.38 7.42
N THR A 217 13.27 7.32 7.92
CA THR A 217 12.61 6.31 7.11
C THR A 217 11.10 6.58 7.01
N ARG A 218 10.46 6.18 5.90
CA ARG A 218 9.12 6.67 5.53
C ARG A 218 8.25 5.71 4.71
N PHE A 219 8.77 4.58 4.24
CA PHE A 219 8.02 3.61 3.42
C PHE A 219 7.83 2.26 4.12
N GLY A 220 6.70 1.63 3.83
CA GLY A 220 6.24 0.40 4.49
C GLY A 220 5.41 0.68 5.76
N TRP A 221 4.72 -0.34 6.27
CA TRP A 221 3.82 -0.24 7.43
C TRP A 221 4.47 0.27 8.72
N LYS A 222 5.79 0.08 8.86
CA LYS A 222 6.57 0.56 10.01
C LYS A 222 7.50 1.70 9.62
N ALA A 223 7.31 2.29 8.44
CA ALA A 223 8.22 3.25 7.85
C ALA A 223 9.66 2.74 7.93
N GLN A 224 9.94 1.50 7.51
CA GLN A 224 11.26 0.89 7.67
C GLN A 224 12.23 1.24 6.52
N ASN A 225 11.71 1.66 5.36
CA ASN A 225 12.52 2.01 4.20
C ASN A 225 12.61 3.53 4.02
N LYS A 226 13.80 4.03 3.68
CA LYS A 226 14.06 5.47 3.50
C LYS A 226 13.84 5.99 2.08
N SER A 227 13.97 5.12 1.07
CA SER A 227 13.79 5.48 -0.34
C SER A 227 12.92 4.45 -1.05
N LEU A 228 12.32 4.86 -2.16
CA LEU A 228 11.54 4.01 -3.05
C LEU A 228 12.39 2.91 -3.67
N VAL A 229 13.68 3.16 -3.91
CA VAL A 229 14.63 2.16 -4.43
C VAL A 229 14.83 1.03 -3.42
N ILE A 230 15.09 1.36 -2.14
CA ILE A 230 15.22 0.34 -1.09
C ILE A 230 13.88 -0.37 -0.85
N PHE A 231 12.77 0.38 -0.84
CA PHE A 231 11.43 -0.20 -0.69
C PHE A 231 11.08 -1.18 -1.82
N ALA A 232 11.37 -0.83 -3.08
CA ALA A 232 11.18 -1.69 -4.23
C ALA A 232 12.06 -2.94 -4.15
N GLY A 233 13.35 -2.78 -3.88
CA GLY A 233 14.29 -3.90 -3.77
C GLY A 233 13.93 -4.87 -2.63
N GLU A 234 13.53 -4.35 -1.47
CA GLU A 234 13.10 -5.19 -0.34
C GLU A 234 11.84 -5.95 -0.73
N ALA A 235 10.83 -5.26 -1.29
CA ALA A 235 9.58 -5.90 -1.70
C ALA A 235 9.79 -6.95 -2.81
N TYR A 236 10.68 -6.72 -3.77
CA TYR A 236 10.94 -7.67 -4.85
C TYR A 236 11.55 -8.98 -4.32
N ASN A 237 12.46 -8.87 -3.35
CA ASN A 237 13.06 -10.00 -2.68
C ASN A 237 12.10 -10.67 -1.67
N VAL A 238 11.35 -9.90 -0.90
CA VAL A 238 10.47 -10.41 0.16
C VAL A 238 9.19 -11.02 -0.41
N GLU A 239 8.54 -10.37 -1.35
CA GLU A 239 7.20 -10.77 -1.83
C GLU A 239 7.25 -11.75 -3.00
N GLN A 240 8.28 -11.67 -3.85
CA GLN A 240 8.44 -12.54 -5.03
C GLN A 240 9.66 -13.45 -4.95
N GLY A 241 10.55 -13.26 -3.97
CA GLY A 241 11.79 -14.04 -3.86
C GLY A 241 12.84 -13.71 -4.92
N ILE A 242 12.69 -12.58 -5.63
CA ILE A 242 13.60 -12.18 -6.72
C ILE A 242 14.76 -11.38 -6.11
N THR A 243 15.98 -11.89 -6.26
CA THR A 243 17.18 -11.19 -5.78
C THR A 243 17.54 -10.05 -6.71
N ASN A 244 18.14 -9.01 -6.14
CA ASN A 244 18.54 -7.79 -6.85
C ASN A 244 19.84 -7.25 -6.26
N GLU A 245 20.42 -6.22 -6.87
CA GLU A 245 21.72 -5.67 -6.44
C GLU A 245 21.72 -5.11 -5.00
N LEU A 246 20.56 -4.78 -4.42
CA LEU A 246 20.45 -4.35 -3.02
C LEU A 246 20.27 -5.53 -2.06
N PHE A 247 19.58 -6.59 -2.51
CA PHE A 247 19.24 -7.78 -1.75
C PHE A 247 19.60 -9.04 -2.57
N PRO A 248 20.91 -9.41 -2.62
CA PRO A 248 21.42 -10.41 -3.55
C PRO A 248 21.17 -11.86 -3.09
N ASP A 249 20.80 -12.04 -1.83
CA ASP A 249 20.58 -13.36 -1.24
C ASP A 249 19.13 -13.81 -1.41
N GLU A 250 18.93 -15.06 -1.84
CA GLU A 250 17.60 -15.66 -1.86
C GLU A 250 17.02 -15.74 -0.44
N ARG A 251 15.74 -15.36 -0.33
CA ARG A 251 15.01 -15.45 0.92
C ARG A 251 14.39 -16.84 1.09
N GLY A 252 14.99 -17.65 1.96
CA GLY A 252 14.42 -18.91 2.41
C GLY A 252 14.06 -18.83 3.89
N GLU A 253 12.93 -19.39 4.32
CA GLU A 253 12.65 -19.57 5.76
C GLU A 253 13.70 -20.43 6.45
N GLY A 254 14.27 -21.37 5.69
CA GLY A 254 15.46 -22.09 6.04
C GLY A 254 16.65 -21.65 5.19
N GLY A 255 16.79 -20.38 4.79
CA GLY A 255 17.93 -19.84 4.04
C GLY A 255 18.76 -20.84 3.22
N THR A 256 19.98 -21.16 3.70
CA THR A 256 20.89 -22.13 3.06
C THR A 256 20.57 -23.60 3.39
N GLN A 257 19.60 -23.85 4.25
CA GLN A 257 19.05 -25.15 4.62
C GLN A 257 17.94 -25.62 3.66
N ASP A 258 17.39 -24.75 2.81
CA ASP A 258 16.47 -25.17 1.76
C ASP A 258 17.15 -26.18 0.80
N PRO A 259 16.40 -27.13 0.21
CA PRO A 259 16.95 -28.09 -0.73
C PRO A 259 17.74 -27.39 -1.85
N PRO A 260 18.95 -27.87 -2.20
CA PRO A 260 19.76 -27.26 -3.25
C PRO A 260 19.05 -27.16 -4.60
N ALA A 261 18.10 -28.04 -4.90
CA ALA A 261 17.31 -27.98 -6.12
C ALA A 261 16.29 -26.84 -6.14
N CYS A 262 15.87 -26.34 -4.98
CA CYS A 262 14.98 -25.18 -4.88
C CYS A 262 15.73 -23.87 -4.90
N ARG A 263 17.00 -23.88 -4.48
CA ARG A 263 17.82 -22.68 -4.45
C ARG A 263 18.50 -22.47 -5.78
N ARG A 264 18.46 -21.24 -6.29
CA ARG A 264 19.28 -20.88 -7.42
C ARG A 264 20.61 -20.40 -6.86
N VAL A 265 21.65 -21.21 -7.02
CA VAL A 265 23.03 -20.74 -6.79
C VAL A 265 23.38 -19.83 -7.96
N VAL A 266 23.04 -18.56 -7.83
CA VAL A 266 23.37 -17.54 -8.82
C VAL A 266 24.68 -16.88 -8.44
N THR A 267 25.56 -16.68 -9.43
CA THR A 267 26.83 -15.95 -9.23
C THR A 267 26.64 -14.43 -9.18
N ALA A 268 25.43 -13.97 -9.47
CA ALA A 268 24.97 -12.58 -9.51
C ALA A 268 23.46 -12.57 -9.23
N PRO A 269 22.87 -11.47 -8.73
CA PRO A 269 21.42 -11.41 -8.51
C PRO A 269 20.61 -11.66 -9.79
N GLN A 270 19.33 -12.02 -9.63
CA GLN A 270 18.42 -12.27 -10.76
C GLN A 270 18.10 -10.98 -11.52
N ASP A 271 17.87 -9.88 -10.81
CA ASP A 271 17.67 -8.56 -11.36
C ASP A 271 18.99 -7.76 -11.32
N THR A 272 19.39 -7.26 -12.49
CA THR A 272 20.66 -6.57 -12.73
C THR A 272 20.54 -5.58 -13.88
N VAL A 273 21.45 -4.62 -13.94
CA VAL A 273 21.55 -3.70 -15.07
C VAL A 273 21.84 -4.45 -16.39
N HIS A 274 21.08 -4.14 -17.43
CA HIS A 274 21.13 -4.73 -18.77
C HIS A 274 22.02 -3.94 -19.73
N TYR A 275 23.34 -4.02 -19.55
CA TYR A 275 24.33 -3.26 -20.34
C TYR A 275 24.33 -3.56 -21.84
N GLU A 276 23.74 -4.67 -22.26
CA GLU A 276 23.57 -5.09 -23.65
C GLU A 276 22.45 -4.33 -24.39
N LEU A 277 21.53 -3.71 -23.65
CA LEU A 277 20.41 -2.99 -24.22
C LEU A 277 20.79 -1.55 -24.57
N THR A 278 20.12 -0.98 -25.57
CA THR A 278 20.43 0.35 -26.11
C THR A 278 19.43 1.42 -25.70
N GLN A 279 18.23 1.02 -25.26
CA GLN A 279 17.21 1.95 -24.79
C GLN A 279 17.46 2.26 -23.31
N PRO A 280 17.76 3.51 -22.91
CA PRO A 280 18.20 3.82 -21.55
C PRO A 280 17.26 3.32 -20.45
N GLN A 281 15.95 3.41 -20.67
CA GLN A 281 14.94 2.95 -19.70
C GLN A 281 14.81 1.43 -19.59
N LYS A 282 15.41 0.68 -20.52
CA LYS A 282 15.52 -0.79 -20.46
C LYS A 282 16.88 -1.26 -19.96
N VAL A 283 17.88 -0.37 -19.90
CA VAL A 283 19.21 -0.70 -19.36
C VAL A 283 19.20 -0.80 -17.85
N ILE A 284 18.40 0.03 -17.16
CA ILE A 284 18.29 -0.02 -15.70
C ILE A 284 17.61 -1.30 -15.23
N ASP A 285 17.98 -1.75 -14.03
CA ASP A 285 17.35 -2.88 -13.33
C ASP A 285 15.87 -2.61 -13.00
N ASP A 286 15.13 -3.69 -12.71
CA ASP A 286 13.72 -3.64 -12.37
C ASP A 286 13.46 -2.82 -11.11
N VAL A 287 14.33 -2.93 -10.09
CA VAL A 287 14.19 -2.17 -8.85
C VAL A 287 14.15 -0.66 -9.11
N ASN A 288 15.04 -0.14 -9.97
CA ASN A 288 15.04 1.26 -10.38
C ASN A 288 13.85 1.60 -11.27
N ASN A 289 13.41 0.70 -12.15
CA ASN A 289 12.19 0.85 -12.94
C ASN A 289 10.94 0.97 -12.02
N PHE A 290 10.79 0.09 -11.02
CA PHE A 290 9.71 0.17 -10.03
C PHE A 290 9.78 1.47 -9.24
N ALA A 291 10.97 1.89 -8.84
CA ALA A 291 11.17 3.13 -8.13
C ALA A 291 10.77 4.35 -8.99
N ASP A 292 11.11 4.37 -10.27
CA ASP A 292 10.73 5.45 -11.19
C ASP A 292 9.23 5.50 -11.45
N PHE A 293 8.58 4.33 -11.59
CA PHE A 293 7.12 4.24 -11.63
C PHE A 293 6.51 4.89 -10.38
N MET A 294 6.87 4.42 -9.18
CA MET A 294 6.34 4.95 -7.91
C MET A 294 6.68 6.43 -7.69
N ARG A 295 7.86 6.86 -8.13
CA ARG A 295 8.36 8.23 -7.97
C ARG A 295 7.58 9.23 -8.82
N PHE A 296 7.19 8.81 -10.02
CA PHE A 296 6.42 9.64 -10.94
C PHE A 296 4.93 9.32 -10.92
N LEU A 297 4.46 8.35 -10.15
CA LEU A 297 3.05 8.04 -10.00
C LEU A 297 2.30 9.15 -9.27
N ALA A 298 1.27 9.71 -9.90
CA ALA A 298 0.49 10.80 -9.32
C ALA A 298 -0.25 10.39 -8.04
N ALA A 299 -0.39 11.33 -7.10
CA ALA A 299 -1.29 11.18 -5.97
C ALA A 299 -2.76 11.19 -6.44
N PRO A 300 -3.69 10.54 -5.71
CA PRO A 300 -5.10 10.55 -6.09
C PRO A 300 -5.68 11.97 -6.06
N ALA A 301 -6.49 12.31 -7.06
CA ALA A 301 -7.13 13.62 -7.13
C ALA A 301 -8.29 13.74 -6.11
N PRO A 302 -8.37 14.84 -5.34
CA PRO A 302 -9.53 15.13 -4.51
C PRO A 302 -10.81 15.25 -5.34
N VAL A 303 -11.92 14.73 -4.82
CA VAL A 303 -13.24 14.89 -5.44
C VAL A 303 -14.03 16.05 -4.84
N SER A 304 -14.99 16.53 -5.63
CA SER A 304 -16.06 17.44 -5.20
C SER A 304 -17.43 16.75 -5.06
N SER A 305 -17.57 15.52 -5.55
CA SER A 305 -18.73 14.65 -5.31
C SER A 305 -18.43 13.19 -5.67
N TYR A 306 -19.16 12.24 -5.08
CA TYR A 306 -19.17 10.84 -5.49
C TYR A 306 -20.43 10.14 -4.95
N GLY A 307 -21.08 9.29 -5.75
CA GLY A 307 -22.34 8.64 -5.35
C GLY A 307 -23.38 9.66 -4.89
N THR A 308 -23.88 9.50 -3.67
CA THR A 308 -24.81 10.43 -3.01
C THR A 308 -24.12 11.57 -2.24
N VAL A 309 -22.78 11.58 -2.19
CA VAL A 309 -22.00 12.56 -1.43
C VAL A 309 -21.77 13.82 -2.25
N THR A 310 -22.22 14.94 -1.69
CA THR A 310 -22.12 16.28 -2.27
C THR A 310 -20.88 17.04 -1.80
N ASN A 311 -20.52 18.12 -2.50
CA ASN A 311 -19.41 18.99 -2.09
C ASN A 311 -19.62 19.59 -0.69
N ALA A 312 -20.86 19.96 -0.35
CA ALA A 312 -21.18 20.50 0.97
C ALA A 312 -20.89 19.48 2.10
N GLN A 313 -21.19 18.20 1.87
CA GLN A 313 -20.90 17.12 2.82
C GLN A 313 -19.38 16.88 2.94
N ILE A 314 -18.64 16.95 1.83
CA ILE A 314 -17.17 16.82 1.84
C ILE A 314 -16.54 17.94 2.68
N VAL A 315 -16.97 19.19 2.47
CA VAL A 315 -16.48 20.34 3.24
C VAL A 315 -16.85 20.22 4.72
N ALA A 316 -18.08 19.80 5.04
CA ALA A 316 -18.50 19.57 6.42
C ALA A 316 -17.69 18.45 7.10
N GLY A 317 -17.38 17.37 6.38
CA GLY A 317 -16.53 16.28 6.85
C GLY A 317 -15.10 16.73 7.15
N GLU A 318 -14.50 17.55 6.29
CA GLU A 318 -13.17 18.15 6.54
C GLU A 318 -13.18 19.03 7.80
N ALA A 319 -14.22 19.85 7.99
CA ALA A 319 -14.36 20.65 9.20
C ALA A 319 -14.49 19.80 10.47
N ALA A 320 -15.29 18.72 10.41
CA ALA A 320 -15.44 17.77 11.51
C ALA A 320 -14.13 17.04 11.84
N PHE A 321 -13.39 16.61 10.82
CA PHE A 321 -12.08 15.94 10.95
C PHE A 321 -11.06 16.84 11.67
N ASN A 322 -11.00 18.11 11.28
CA ASN A 322 -10.13 19.09 11.93
C ASN A 322 -10.57 19.37 13.38
N LYS A 323 -11.88 19.52 13.62
CA LYS A 323 -12.42 19.76 14.96
C LYS A 323 -12.16 18.59 15.92
N ALA A 324 -12.19 17.36 15.41
CA ALA A 324 -11.89 16.16 16.17
C ALA A 324 -10.39 15.99 16.47
N GLY A 325 -9.51 16.78 15.85
CA GLY A 325 -8.07 16.68 16.03
C GLY A 325 -7.39 15.64 15.15
N CYS A 326 -8.13 14.97 14.27
CA CYS A 326 -7.58 13.94 13.39
C CYS A 326 -6.46 14.49 12.48
N SER A 327 -6.54 15.78 12.12
CA SER A 327 -5.52 16.45 11.30
C SER A 327 -4.21 16.78 12.01
N VAL A 328 -4.11 16.48 13.31
CA VAL A 328 -2.84 16.56 14.04
C VAL A 328 -1.88 15.46 13.57
N CYS A 329 -2.38 14.23 13.37
CA CYS A 329 -1.59 13.12 12.81
C CYS A 329 -1.75 13.02 11.29
N HIS A 330 -2.98 13.11 10.79
CA HIS A 330 -3.30 13.04 9.37
C HIS A 330 -3.35 14.44 8.78
N MET A 331 -2.21 15.11 8.69
CA MET A 331 -2.18 16.50 8.24
C MET A 331 -2.60 16.64 6.77
N LYS A 332 -3.07 17.83 6.40
CA LYS A 332 -3.59 18.12 5.06
C LYS A 332 -2.52 18.10 3.99
N THR A 333 -1.45 18.85 4.24
CA THR A 333 -0.44 19.17 3.25
C THR A 333 0.92 19.32 3.92
N MET A 334 1.95 18.77 3.28
CA MET A 334 3.36 19.14 3.47
C MET A 334 3.90 19.70 2.15
N THR A 335 5.09 20.28 2.15
CA THR A 335 5.75 20.75 0.93
C THR A 335 6.99 19.90 0.68
N THR A 336 7.24 19.52 -0.57
CA THR A 336 8.50 18.89 -0.97
C THR A 336 9.65 19.89 -0.94
N GLY A 337 10.86 19.37 -0.83
CA GLY A 337 12.08 20.15 -0.82
C GLY A 337 12.57 20.61 -2.19
N ASN A 338 13.82 21.08 -2.20
CA ASN A 338 14.51 21.42 -3.44
C ASN A 338 14.98 20.15 -4.16
N HIS A 339 14.16 19.64 -5.08
CA HIS A 339 14.41 18.39 -5.79
C HIS A 339 15.05 18.62 -7.18
N ALA A 340 15.91 17.68 -7.62
CA ALA A 340 16.52 17.73 -8.94
C ALA A 340 15.46 17.68 -10.06
N ASN A 341 14.43 16.86 -9.84
CA ASN A 341 13.32 16.67 -10.74
C ASN A 341 12.27 17.77 -10.58
N ALA A 342 11.96 18.52 -11.64
CA ALA A 342 11.09 19.70 -11.58
C ALA A 342 9.62 19.34 -11.23
N ALA A 343 9.18 18.14 -11.58
CA ALA A 343 7.86 17.64 -11.23
C ALA A 343 7.68 17.42 -9.71
N LEU A 344 8.78 17.22 -8.97
CA LEU A 344 8.79 16.97 -7.52
C LEU A 344 9.36 18.13 -6.70
N ARG A 345 9.91 19.17 -7.33
CA ARG A 345 10.53 20.31 -6.64
C ARG A 345 9.50 21.31 -6.14
N LEU A 346 9.56 21.64 -4.85
CA LEU A 346 8.76 22.69 -4.19
C LEU A 346 7.25 22.55 -4.50
N LYS A 347 6.74 21.33 -4.32
CA LYS A 347 5.33 20.97 -4.55
C LYS A 347 4.60 20.82 -3.25
N ASP A 348 3.34 21.24 -3.24
CA ASP A 348 2.42 20.88 -2.17
C ASP A 348 2.01 19.41 -2.31
N VAL A 349 2.28 18.64 -1.27
CA VAL A 349 1.94 17.24 -1.13
C VAL A 349 0.63 17.15 -0.36
N ASN A 350 -0.46 16.81 -1.04
CA ASN A 350 -1.72 16.53 -0.38
C ASN A 350 -1.62 15.18 0.32
N LEU A 351 -1.41 15.22 1.64
CA LEU A 351 -1.34 14.05 2.52
C LEU A 351 -2.74 13.55 2.92
N PHE A 352 -3.75 14.41 2.77
CA PHE A 352 -5.11 13.95 2.58
C PHE A 352 -5.25 13.29 1.20
N CYS A 353 -5.37 11.97 1.19
CA CYS A 353 -6.46 11.43 0.40
C CYS A 353 -7.73 11.87 1.13
N ARG A 354 -8.47 12.87 0.61
CA ARG A 354 -9.79 13.22 1.15
C ARG A 354 -10.53 11.89 1.35
N PRO A 355 -10.98 11.55 2.57
CA PRO A 355 -11.41 10.20 2.89
C PRO A 355 -12.66 9.89 2.08
N ALA A 356 -12.43 9.20 0.97
CA ALA A 356 -13.42 8.42 0.26
C ALA A 356 -12.80 7.02 0.19
N VAL A 357 -12.95 6.32 1.32
CA VAL A 357 -12.91 4.84 1.49
C VAL A 357 -11.49 4.26 1.65
N VAL A 358 -11.18 3.50 2.71
CA VAL A 358 -11.67 2.14 3.01
C VAL A 358 -11.98 1.93 4.51
N PRO A 359 -13.12 1.32 4.88
CA PRO A 359 -13.40 0.87 6.25
C PRO A 359 -12.46 -0.28 6.64
N HIS A 360 -11.97 -0.24 7.88
CA HIS A 360 -11.39 -1.41 8.53
C HIS A 360 -12.49 -2.45 8.76
N ALA A 361 -12.21 -3.68 8.35
CA ALA A 361 -12.64 -4.90 9.02
C ALA A 361 -11.40 -5.65 9.49
#